data_AF-A0A7S4AB40-F1
#
_entry.id   AF-A0A7S4AB40-F1
#
_cell.length_a   1.000
_cell.length_b   1.000
_cell.length_c   1.000
_cell.angle_alpha   90.00
_cell.angle_beta   90.00
_cell.angle_gamma   90.00
#
_symmetry.space_group_name_H-M   'P 1'
#
loop_
_entity.id
_entity.type
_entity.pdbx_description
1 polymer ?
#
loop_
_entity_poly.entity_id
_entity_poly.type
_entity_poly.pdbx_seq_one_letter_code
_entity_poly.pdbx_strand_id
1 'polypeptide(L)'
;MVSSLALQAATTCILLSLQSDMAFAFVPPISRVGRVSPGACIVRGSRTFGNRLLPAATHTRTALYIGIGRKEQHINATAANLQESFHPAAAVGADRFDKVATSTESIPEPCIFTINGVKHNMTAWASAHPGGKSILMKFHGKDATKAFAAAGHSQHAFDMLNEFAMKEEPSVETNPSTSKSSDRFDQIATSTESISEPCIVTINGVKHNMTAWANAHPGGKAVLMKFHGKDATKAFAAAGHSQHALDMLNEFAVQEKSKSGDLASSTIALVENRGILKRIRSKLFTKEDPIGIHKYCGIFSLLHFAYRYIRCVFGDPAAGFGKGSNISNIACLLPHAMLSLSSLIFHTVPRERVVGRPMIWQEYRIHNIIFGMRSILCTFFAWLAIYKPALRKACIIGSSMCVMSALKGADIATEKLRHDESESTTATMPYWKGCTTETQKKFKLFYAYAQFGATLGCLDTTNPVYPFIILFPIQFASLLMTLVRKGLLSSRGYHLAYSWSLLLPFVPALRPFITTGNGNLPIVLAAGFSMFQMRRLGVSKYILWGSAALARITIGDKFWVT
;
A
#
# COMPACT_ATOMS: atom_id res chain seq x y z
N MET A 1 -6.27 16.24 -33.22
CA MET A 1 -7.60 16.45 -32.60
C MET A 1 -7.90 15.47 -31.46
N VAL A 2 -7.58 14.18 -31.56
CA VAL A 2 -7.78 13.19 -30.47
C VAL A 2 -6.91 13.45 -29.23
N SER A 3 -5.72 14.04 -29.40
CA SER A 3 -4.81 14.44 -28.32
C SER A 3 -5.32 15.59 -27.45
N SER A 4 -6.21 16.45 -27.98
CA SER A 4 -6.77 17.60 -27.27
C SER A 4 -7.89 17.17 -26.31
N LEU A 5 -8.72 16.20 -26.70
CA LEU A 5 -9.79 15.68 -25.83
C LEU A 5 -9.26 14.88 -24.64
N ALA A 6 -8.18 14.11 -24.81
CA ALA A 6 -7.56 13.35 -23.73
C ALA A 6 -6.88 14.29 -22.69
N LEU A 7 -6.24 15.36 -23.17
CA LEU A 7 -5.67 16.40 -22.32
C LEU A 7 -6.76 17.18 -21.57
N GLN A 8 -7.89 17.46 -22.23
CA GLN A 8 -9.03 18.14 -21.62
C GLN A 8 -9.74 17.25 -20.60
N ALA A 9 -9.89 15.94 -20.84
CA ALA A 9 -10.46 15.00 -19.88
C ALA A 9 -9.57 14.78 -18.64
N ALA A 10 -8.25 14.67 -18.82
CA ALA A 10 -7.30 14.50 -17.72
C ALA A 10 -7.17 15.78 -16.86
N THR A 11 -7.10 16.94 -17.50
CA THR A 11 -7.01 18.24 -16.80
C THR A 11 -8.32 18.59 -16.10
N THR A 12 -9.47 18.26 -16.71
CA THR A 12 -10.80 18.48 -16.11
C THR A 12 -11.08 17.51 -14.96
N CYS A 13 -10.62 16.24 -15.03
CA CYS A 13 -10.69 15.33 -13.87
C CYS A 13 -9.84 15.79 -12.69
N ILE A 14 -8.64 16.32 -12.96
CA ILE A 14 -7.73 16.83 -11.93
C ILE A 14 -8.29 18.12 -11.30
N LEU A 15 -8.82 19.05 -12.11
CA LEU A 15 -9.38 20.32 -11.62
C LEU A 15 -10.74 20.15 -10.93
N LEU A 16 -11.64 19.28 -11.43
CA LEU A 16 -12.94 19.01 -10.78
C LEU A 16 -12.80 18.25 -9.46
N SER A 17 -11.76 17.42 -9.32
CA SER A 17 -11.42 16.77 -8.04
C SER A 17 -10.80 17.73 -7.02
N LEU A 18 -10.22 18.84 -7.48
CA LEU A 18 -9.69 19.90 -6.63
C LEU A 18 -10.75 20.93 -6.22
N GLN A 19 -11.72 21.22 -7.09
CA GLN A 19 -12.73 22.27 -6.86
C GLN A 19 -13.86 21.86 -5.90
N SER A 20 -14.16 20.57 -5.76
CA SER A 20 -15.32 20.11 -4.98
C SER A 20 -15.05 19.92 -3.48
N ASP A 21 -13.80 19.75 -3.05
CA ASP A 21 -13.46 19.45 -1.64
C ASP A 21 -12.44 20.42 -0.99
N MET A 22 -11.74 21.28 -1.75
CA MET A 22 -10.77 22.25 -1.18
C MET A 22 -11.40 23.59 -0.75
N ALA A 23 -12.68 23.83 -1.05
CA ALA A 23 -13.36 25.10 -0.72
C ALA A 23 -13.63 25.30 0.79
N PHE A 24 -13.29 24.34 1.66
CA PHE A 24 -13.58 24.42 3.11
C PHE A 24 -12.36 24.35 4.03
N ALA A 25 -11.13 24.32 3.51
CA ALA A 25 -9.93 24.35 4.33
C ALA A 25 -8.99 25.48 3.86
N PHE A 26 -8.74 26.43 4.76
CA PHE A 26 -7.93 27.65 4.62
C PHE A 26 -8.67 28.92 4.17
N VAL A 27 -9.44 29.51 5.10
CA VAL A 27 -9.62 30.96 5.18
C VAL A 27 -8.93 31.45 6.46
N PRO A 28 -7.73 32.04 6.40
CA PRO A 28 -7.21 32.85 7.51
C PRO A 28 -7.88 34.24 7.51
N PRO A 29 -8.09 34.88 8.67
CA PRO A 29 -8.78 36.15 8.74
C PRO A 29 -7.95 37.26 8.10
N ILE A 30 -8.56 37.94 7.13
CA ILE A 30 -8.03 39.16 6.52
C ILE A 30 -8.08 40.28 7.58
N SER A 31 -6.91 40.76 8.00
CA SER A 31 -6.79 42.12 8.55
C SER A 31 -6.32 43.06 7.45
N ARG A 32 -7.08 44.13 7.25
CA ARG A 32 -6.82 45.17 6.26
C ARG A 32 -5.83 46.22 6.80
N VAL A 33 -5.16 46.83 5.82
CA VAL A 33 -4.72 48.24 5.69
C VAL A 33 -3.20 48.46 5.77
N GLY A 34 -2.68 48.97 4.65
CA GLY A 34 -1.36 49.60 4.54
C GLY A 34 -0.86 49.68 3.09
N ARG A 35 -1.48 50.52 2.24
CA ARG A 35 -0.99 50.87 0.89
C ARG A 35 0.32 51.67 1.01
N VAL A 36 1.35 51.29 0.24
CA VAL A 36 2.33 52.24 -0.33
C VAL A 36 2.70 51.78 -1.75
N SER A 37 2.65 52.72 -2.69
CA SER A 37 2.87 52.57 -4.14
C SER A 37 4.35 52.41 -4.54
N PRO A 38 4.65 51.94 -5.77
CA PRO A 38 6.02 51.63 -6.22
C PRO A 38 6.70 52.83 -6.90
N GLY A 39 8.01 52.95 -6.72
CA GLY A 39 8.81 53.93 -7.46
C GLY A 39 10.32 53.78 -7.29
N ALA A 40 11.02 53.91 -8.43
CA ALA A 40 12.42 54.28 -8.62
C ALA A 40 13.52 53.20 -8.53
N CYS A 41 13.88 52.77 -9.74
CA CYS A 41 15.21 52.37 -10.19
C CYS A 41 16.29 53.39 -9.81
N ILE A 42 17.41 52.96 -9.20
CA ILE A 42 18.68 53.70 -9.22
C ILE A 42 19.85 52.73 -9.41
N VAL A 43 20.56 52.95 -10.52
CA VAL A 43 21.89 52.43 -10.85
C VAL A 43 22.94 53.35 -10.22
N ARG A 44 23.95 52.77 -9.53
CA ARG A 44 25.39 53.12 -9.61
C ARG A 44 26.16 52.64 -8.37
N GLY A 45 27.40 52.19 -8.60
CA GLY A 45 28.49 52.51 -7.69
C GLY A 45 29.46 51.37 -7.35
N SER A 46 30.39 51.08 -8.25
CA SER A 46 31.64 50.38 -7.95
C SER A 46 32.40 51.02 -6.78
N ARG A 47 32.92 50.22 -5.87
CA ARG A 47 34.17 50.50 -5.14
C ARG A 47 34.98 49.23 -4.93
N THR A 48 36.12 49.21 -5.60
CA THR A 48 37.30 48.39 -5.34
C THR A 48 38.08 48.96 -4.15
N PHE A 49 38.61 48.08 -3.30
CA PHE A 49 39.78 48.22 -2.40
C PHE A 49 39.85 46.86 -1.65
N GLY A 50 40.92 46.10 -1.51
CA GLY A 50 42.34 46.27 -1.80
C GLY A 50 43.06 45.24 -0.92
N ASN A 51 43.76 44.29 -1.55
CA ASN A 51 44.88 43.45 -1.09
C ASN A 51 45.05 43.09 0.40
N ARG A 52 45.09 41.77 0.66
CA ARG A 52 46.19 41.17 1.43
C ARG A 52 46.60 39.83 0.84
N LEU A 53 47.87 39.74 0.51
CA LEU A 53 48.57 38.64 -0.15
C LEU A 53 49.52 37.99 0.85
N LEU A 54 49.64 36.65 0.72
CA LEU A 54 50.76 35.75 1.05
C LEU A 54 50.90 35.16 2.47
N PRO A 55 51.57 33.99 2.63
CA PRO A 55 52.15 33.10 1.60
C PRO A 55 51.72 31.61 1.68
N ALA A 56 52.02 30.90 0.60
CA ALA A 56 52.03 29.46 0.47
C ALA A 56 53.10 28.80 1.37
N ALA A 57 52.80 27.62 1.89
CA ALA A 57 53.80 26.68 2.41
C ALA A 57 53.55 25.28 1.82
N THR A 58 54.62 24.75 1.27
CA THR A 58 54.78 23.49 0.55
C THR A 58 54.78 22.26 1.47
N HIS A 59 54.22 21.17 0.93
CA HIS A 59 54.52 19.75 1.16
C HIS A 59 55.12 19.30 2.50
N THR A 60 54.39 18.40 3.18
CA THR A 60 55.01 17.16 3.67
C THR A 60 54.00 16.02 3.62
N ARG A 61 54.37 14.98 2.86
CA ARG A 61 53.67 13.70 2.73
C ARG A 61 53.87 12.90 4.03
N THR A 62 52.81 12.27 4.52
CA THR A 62 52.95 11.06 5.34
C THR A 62 51.97 10.04 4.78
N ALA A 63 52.49 9.18 3.90
CA ALA A 63 51.83 7.98 3.44
C ALA A 63 52.13 6.88 4.46
N LEU A 64 51.09 6.33 5.09
CA LEU A 64 51.20 5.08 5.83
C LEU A 64 50.92 3.93 4.86
N TYR A 65 52.00 3.34 4.36
CA TYR A 65 52.00 2.03 3.70
C TYR A 65 51.75 0.95 4.76
N ILE A 66 50.74 0.11 4.58
CA ILE A 66 50.72 -1.24 5.18
C ILE A 66 50.78 -2.22 4.01
N GLY A 67 51.91 -2.91 3.95
CA GLY A 67 52.27 -3.84 2.89
C GLY A 67 51.44 -5.12 2.92
N ILE A 68 51.19 -5.60 1.71
CA ILE A 68 50.59 -6.89 1.37
C ILE A 68 51.65 -7.97 1.57
N GLY A 69 51.36 -8.94 2.43
CA GLY A 69 52.09 -10.21 2.54
C GLY A 69 51.32 -11.31 1.79
N ARG A 70 51.86 -11.71 0.64
CA ARG A 70 51.39 -12.76 -0.27
C ARG A 70 51.88 -14.12 0.24
N LYS A 71 51.00 -15.13 0.31
CA LYS A 71 51.41 -16.54 0.22
C LYS A 71 50.51 -17.24 -0.79
N GLU A 72 51.13 -17.60 -1.92
CA GLU A 72 50.61 -18.46 -2.96
C GLU A 72 50.65 -19.91 -2.49
N GLN A 73 49.58 -20.66 -2.76
CA GLN A 73 49.68 -22.09 -3.02
C GLN A 73 48.81 -22.42 -4.22
N HIS A 74 49.50 -22.76 -5.31
CA HIS A 74 48.99 -23.42 -6.50
C HIS A 74 48.65 -24.87 -6.18
N ILE A 75 47.50 -25.38 -6.63
CA ILE A 75 47.37 -26.75 -7.16
C ILE A 75 46.45 -26.70 -8.38
N ASN A 76 46.97 -27.20 -9.50
CA ASN A 76 46.32 -27.31 -10.81
C ASN A 76 45.39 -28.52 -10.91
N ALA A 77 44.51 -28.42 -11.91
CA ALA A 77 43.41 -29.28 -12.30
C ALA A 77 43.70 -30.79 -12.50
N THR A 78 42.61 -31.57 -12.45
CA THR A 78 42.32 -32.56 -13.51
C THR A 78 40.82 -32.84 -13.56
N ALA A 79 40.27 -32.77 -14.77
CA ALA A 79 38.90 -33.11 -15.12
C ALA A 79 38.84 -34.59 -15.52
N ALA A 80 37.74 -35.28 -15.16
CA ALA A 80 37.25 -36.43 -15.92
C ALA A 80 35.77 -36.71 -15.62
N ASN A 81 34.99 -36.67 -16.69
CA ASN A 81 33.81 -37.48 -17.00
C ASN A 81 32.71 -37.66 -15.95
N LEU A 82 31.54 -37.10 -16.25
CA LEU A 82 30.42 -37.94 -16.70
C LEU A 82 29.57 -37.16 -17.72
N GLN A 83 29.63 -37.67 -18.94
CA GLN A 83 28.97 -37.22 -20.13
C GLN A 83 27.78 -38.17 -20.31
N GLU A 84 26.55 -37.68 -20.23
CA GLU A 84 25.41 -38.35 -20.85
C GLU A 84 24.60 -37.35 -21.67
N SER A 85 24.09 -37.91 -22.74
CA SER A 85 23.83 -37.35 -24.06
C SER A 85 22.53 -36.58 -24.19
N PHE A 86 22.59 -35.53 -25.01
CA PHE A 86 21.46 -34.88 -25.65
C PHE A 86 20.80 -35.79 -26.71
N HIS A 87 19.47 -35.75 -26.83
CA HIS A 87 18.75 -35.35 -28.05
C HIS A 87 17.23 -35.15 -27.81
N PRO A 88 16.50 -34.43 -28.69
CA PRO A 88 15.61 -33.34 -28.30
C PRO A 88 14.12 -33.62 -28.58
N ALA A 89 13.21 -32.93 -27.88
CA ALA A 89 11.84 -32.74 -28.37
C ALA A 89 11.12 -31.53 -27.73
N ALA A 90 10.71 -30.63 -28.62
CA ALA A 90 9.44 -29.90 -28.65
C ALA A 90 9.08 -28.88 -27.55
N ALA A 91 8.58 -27.76 -28.06
CA ALA A 91 8.19 -26.54 -27.38
C ALA A 91 6.84 -26.65 -26.62
N VAL A 92 6.54 -25.52 -25.95
CA VAL A 92 5.26 -25.08 -25.38
C VAL A 92 5.05 -25.41 -23.90
N GLY A 93 5.64 -24.57 -23.04
CA GLY A 93 5.21 -24.44 -21.65
C GLY A 93 3.92 -23.60 -21.59
N ALA A 94 2.79 -24.28 -21.47
CA ALA A 94 1.48 -23.65 -21.27
C ALA A 94 1.37 -23.01 -19.88
N ASP A 95 0.89 -21.77 -19.86
CA ASP A 95 0.62 -20.96 -18.66
C ASP A 95 -0.69 -21.41 -17.99
N ARG A 96 -0.76 -21.19 -16.68
CA ARG A 96 -1.76 -21.73 -15.74
C ARG A 96 -3.09 -20.97 -15.80
N PHE A 97 -3.71 -20.86 -16.98
CA PHE A 97 -5.02 -20.22 -17.14
C PHE A 97 -6.02 -20.93 -18.07
N ASP A 98 -5.68 -22.06 -18.71
CA ASP A 98 -6.62 -22.86 -19.51
C ASP A 98 -6.88 -24.25 -18.92
N LYS A 99 -7.57 -24.32 -17.78
CA LYS A 99 -8.35 -25.51 -17.43
C LYS A 99 -9.82 -25.21 -17.69
N VAL A 100 -10.25 -25.45 -18.92
CA VAL A 100 -11.62 -25.91 -19.14
C VAL A 100 -11.66 -27.32 -18.57
N ALA A 101 -12.39 -27.50 -17.48
CA ALA A 101 -12.68 -28.82 -16.97
C ALA A 101 -13.60 -29.53 -17.99
N THR A 102 -13.02 -30.35 -18.85
CA THR A 102 -13.72 -31.54 -19.34
C THR A 102 -13.67 -32.61 -18.24
N SER A 103 -14.41 -32.35 -17.17
CA SER A 103 -14.87 -33.42 -16.30
C SER A 103 -16.25 -33.82 -16.80
N THR A 104 -16.34 -34.95 -17.49
CA THR A 104 -17.53 -35.80 -17.37
C THR A 104 -17.55 -36.36 -15.94
N GLU A 105 -17.73 -35.48 -14.96
CA GLU A 105 -18.28 -35.85 -13.65
C GLU A 105 -19.78 -35.64 -13.78
N SER A 106 -20.54 -36.71 -13.58
CA SER A 106 -21.99 -36.64 -13.48
C SER A 106 -22.35 -35.56 -12.46
N ILE A 107 -23.25 -34.64 -12.83
CA ILE A 107 -23.80 -33.64 -11.92
C ILE A 107 -24.31 -34.42 -10.69
N PRO A 108 -23.76 -34.19 -9.48
CA PRO A 108 -24.22 -34.93 -8.31
C PRO A 108 -25.71 -34.66 -8.12
N GLU A 109 -26.50 -35.72 -8.01
CA GLU A 109 -27.95 -35.61 -7.80
C GLU A 109 -28.20 -34.61 -6.67
N PRO A 110 -29.08 -33.61 -6.88
CA PRO A 110 -29.32 -32.60 -5.87
C PRO A 110 -29.82 -33.29 -4.60
N CYS A 111 -29.36 -32.86 -3.44
CA CYS A 111 -29.81 -33.34 -2.14
C CYS A 111 -30.31 -32.14 -1.34
N ILE A 112 -31.62 -31.86 -1.48
CA ILE A 112 -32.28 -30.70 -0.89
C ILE A 112 -33.46 -31.20 -0.08
N PHE A 113 -33.61 -30.75 1.16
CA PHE A 113 -34.74 -31.12 2.02
C PHE A 113 -35.08 -30.00 2.98
N THR A 114 -36.29 -30.03 3.53
CA THR A 114 -36.78 -28.98 4.43
C THR A 114 -36.66 -29.44 5.89
N ILE A 115 -36.12 -28.59 6.76
CA ILE A 115 -36.15 -28.78 8.22
C ILE A 115 -36.65 -27.49 8.86
N ASN A 116 -37.68 -27.60 9.72
CA ASN A 116 -38.31 -26.46 10.40
C ASN A 116 -38.75 -25.34 9.43
N GLY A 117 -39.25 -25.71 8.25
CA GLY A 117 -39.69 -24.76 7.23
C GLY A 117 -38.57 -24.13 6.39
N VAL A 118 -37.30 -24.43 6.66
CA VAL A 118 -36.15 -23.92 5.89
C VAL A 118 -35.65 -25.00 4.94
N LYS A 119 -35.47 -24.68 3.65
CA LYS A 119 -34.85 -25.58 2.68
C LYS A 119 -33.34 -25.58 2.86
N HIS A 120 -32.72 -26.74 2.93
CA HIS A 120 -31.26 -26.89 3.03
C HIS A 120 -30.72 -27.62 1.81
N ASN A 121 -29.65 -27.11 1.20
CA ASN A 121 -28.94 -27.77 0.10
C ASN A 121 -27.68 -28.46 0.64
N MET A 122 -27.75 -29.77 0.76
CA MET A 122 -26.67 -30.60 1.30
C MET A 122 -25.99 -31.44 0.21
N THR A 123 -26.17 -31.09 -1.07
CA THR A 123 -25.63 -31.85 -2.22
C THR A 123 -24.13 -32.10 -2.11
N ALA A 124 -23.36 -31.08 -1.73
CA ALA A 124 -21.90 -31.18 -1.56
C ALA A 124 -21.49 -31.94 -0.28
N TRP A 125 -22.37 -31.99 0.73
CA TRP A 125 -22.09 -32.62 2.02
C TRP A 125 -22.69 -34.03 2.15
N ALA A 126 -23.56 -34.45 1.23
CA ALA A 126 -24.34 -35.67 1.37
C ALA A 126 -23.47 -36.93 1.53
N SER A 127 -22.28 -36.96 0.91
CA SER A 127 -21.31 -38.07 1.04
C SER A 127 -20.56 -38.08 2.39
N ALA A 128 -20.54 -36.96 3.12
CA ALA A 128 -19.87 -36.81 4.41
C ALA A 128 -20.82 -37.00 5.61
N HIS A 129 -22.10 -37.25 5.36
CA HIS A 129 -23.09 -37.46 6.43
C HIS A 129 -22.79 -38.74 7.23
N PRO A 130 -22.70 -38.68 8.57
CA PRO A 130 -22.43 -39.86 9.41
C PRO A 130 -23.46 -41.00 9.26
N GLY A 131 -24.70 -40.68 8.91
CA GLY A 131 -25.75 -41.66 8.59
C GLY A 131 -25.75 -42.17 7.14
N GLY A 132 -24.75 -41.79 6.35
CA GLY A 132 -24.60 -42.13 4.93
C GLY A 132 -25.41 -41.23 3.98
N LYS A 133 -25.06 -41.25 2.69
CA LYS A 133 -25.74 -40.48 1.63
C LYS A 133 -27.16 -40.99 1.34
N SER A 134 -27.39 -42.29 1.49
CA SER A 134 -28.66 -42.95 1.13
C SER A 134 -29.84 -42.48 1.97
N ILE A 135 -29.64 -42.13 3.24
CA ILE A 135 -30.71 -41.61 4.10
C ILE A 135 -31.11 -40.20 3.70
N LEU A 136 -30.15 -39.34 3.30
CA LEU A 136 -30.44 -37.97 2.86
C LEU A 136 -31.21 -37.95 1.53
N MET A 137 -30.87 -38.85 0.61
CA MET A 137 -31.58 -38.96 -0.67
C MET A 137 -33.03 -39.41 -0.53
N LYS A 138 -33.39 -40.19 0.51
CA LYS A 138 -34.80 -40.54 0.78
C LYS A 138 -35.67 -39.30 1.07
N PHE A 139 -35.05 -38.24 1.58
CA PHE A 139 -35.71 -36.98 1.93
C PHE A 139 -35.50 -35.89 0.89
N HIS A 140 -34.88 -36.18 -0.25
CA HIS A 140 -34.77 -35.20 -1.34
C HIS A 140 -36.16 -34.67 -1.74
N GLY A 141 -36.32 -33.35 -1.75
CA GLY A 141 -37.55 -32.63 -2.02
C GLY A 141 -38.63 -32.72 -0.94
N LYS A 142 -38.35 -33.33 0.22
CA LYS A 142 -39.32 -33.58 1.29
C LYS A 142 -38.96 -32.84 2.58
N ASP A 143 -39.95 -32.72 3.47
CA ASP A 143 -39.74 -32.25 4.83
C ASP A 143 -39.18 -33.39 5.70
N ALA A 144 -37.96 -33.20 6.20
CA ALA A 144 -37.24 -34.13 7.06
C ALA A 144 -37.34 -33.78 8.54
N THR A 145 -38.09 -32.74 8.95
CA THR A 145 -38.13 -32.20 10.32
C THR A 145 -38.38 -33.29 11.36
N LYS A 146 -39.41 -34.12 11.16
CA LYS A 146 -39.76 -35.20 12.10
C LYS A 146 -38.69 -36.30 12.14
N ALA A 147 -38.11 -36.64 11.00
CA ALA A 147 -37.06 -37.65 10.91
C ALA A 147 -35.74 -37.17 11.53
N PHE A 148 -35.41 -35.89 11.35
CA PHE A 148 -34.22 -35.26 11.92
C PHE A 148 -34.29 -35.18 13.45
N ALA A 149 -35.46 -34.80 13.99
CA ALA A 149 -35.70 -34.78 15.43
C ALA A 149 -35.72 -36.20 16.04
N ALA A 150 -36.38 -37.17 15.39
CA ALA A 150 -36.45 -38.55 15.87
C ALA A 150 -35.09 -39.27 15.90
N ALA A 151 -34.15 -38.85 15.05
CA ALA A 151 -32.79 -39.39 15.04
C ALA A 151 -31.89 -38.84 16.17
N GLY A 152 -32.36 -37.88 16.98
CA GLY A 152 -31.64 -37.40 18.17
C GLY A 152 -30.40 -36.55 17.86
N HIS A 153 -30.41 -35.78 16.77
CA HIS A 153 -29.29 -34.91 16.38
C HIS A 153 -28.97 -33.87 17.47
N SER A 154 -27.67 -33.63 17.70
CA SER A 154 -27.18 -32.65 18.69
C SER A 154 -27.45 -31.20 18.26
N GLN A 155 -27.40 -30.25 19.20
CA GLN A 155 -27.54 -28.81 18.88
C GLN A 155 -26.50 -28.34 17.84
N HIS A 156 -25.29 -28.91 17.89
CA HIS A 156 -24.25 -28.62 16.89
C HIS A 156 -24.64 -29.06 15.47
N ALA A 157 -25.40 -30.15 15.32
CA ALA A 157 -25.91 -30.58 14.02
C ALA A 157 -27.03 -29.66 13.51
N PHE A 158 -27.85 -29.09 14.40
CA PHE A 158 -28.79 -28.02 14.04
C PHE A 158 -28.07 -26.74 13.61
N ASP A 159 -27.00 -26.35 14.31
CA ASP A 159 -26.23 -25.16 13.96
C ASP A 159 -25.54 -25.31 12.60
N MET A 160 -25.05 -26.52 12.27
CA MET A 160 -24.45 -26.85 10.98
C MET A 160 -25.47 -26.77 9.81
N LEU A 161 -26.76 -27.07 10.04
CA LEU A 161 -27.79 -26.93 9.00
C LEU A 161 -27.93 -25.48 8.51
N ASN A 162 -27.66 -24.49 9.36
CA ASN A 162 -27.74 -23.07 8.98
C ASN A 162 -26.72 -22.71 7.88
N GLU A 163 -25.59 -23.42 7.81
CA GLU A 163 -24.59 -23.23 6.74
C GLU A 163 -25.10 -23.72 5.37
N PHE A 164 -26.06 -24.64 5.37
CA PHE A 164 -26.67 -25.21 4.17
C PHE A 164 -28.04 -24.61 3.84
N ALA A 165 -28.56 -23.68 4.65
CA ALA A 165 -29.86 -23.06 4.45
C ALA A 165 -29.90 -22.25 3.15
N MET A 166 -30.87 -22.57 2.29
CA MET A 166 -31.19 -21.80 1.10
C MET A 166 -31.98 -20.56 1.54
N LYS A 167 -31.49 -19.38 1.19
CA LYS A 167 -32.21 -18.13 1.42
C LYS A 167 -33.44 -18.09 0.51
N GLU A 168 -34.63 -17.95 1.09
CA GLU A 168 -35.83 -17.63 0.30
C GLU A 168 -35.77 -16.16 -0.10
N GLU A 169 -35.75 -15.90 -1.42
CA GLU A 169 -35.93 -14.56 -1.96
C GLU A 169 -37.43 -14.31 -2.17
N PRO A 170 -37.97 -13.14 -1.78
CA PRO A 170 -39.35 -12.80 -2.10
C PRO A 170 -39.52 -12.63 -3.62
N SER A 171 -40.71 -13.02 -4.07
CA SER A 171 -41.12 -13.23 -5.46
C SER A 171 -40.75 -12.13 -6.46
N VAL A 172 -40.21 -12.62 -7.57
CA VAL A 172 -39.85 -12.00 -8.85
C VAL A 172 -40.90 -11.01 -9.41
N GLU A 173 -40.48 -9.76 -9.65
CA GLU A 173 -40.87 -9.03 -10.86
C GLU A 173 -39.63 -8.88 -11.75
N THR A 174 -39.84 -9.22 -13.02
CA THR A 174 -38.84 -9.47 -14.08
C THR A 174 -38.15 -8.20 -14.56
N ASN A 175 -36.81 -8.22 -14.66
CA ASN A 175 -36.04 -7.74 -15.84
C ASN A 175 -34.50 -7.99 -15.70
N PRO A 176 -33.74 -8.01 -16.82
CA PRO A 176 -32.84 -9.13 -17.13
C PRO A 176 -31.36 -8.92 -16.75
N SER A 177 -30.70 -10.07 -16.54
CA SER A 177 -29.27 -10.36 -16.69
C SER A 177 -28.27 -9.25 -16.32
N THR A 178 -27.86 -9.21 -15.05
CA THR A 178 -26.56 -8.61 -14.69
C THR A 178 -25.48 -9.68 -14.79
N SER A 179 -24.70 -9.63 -15.88
CA SER A 179 -23.37 -10.22 -15.91
C SER A 179 -22.58 -9.68 -14.71
N LYS A 180 -22.09 -10.55 -13.82
CA LYS A 180 -21.10 -10.16 -12.80
C LYS A 180 -19.92 -9.52 -13.54
N SER A 181 -19.71 -8.22 -13.36
CA SER A 181 -18.53 -7.54 -13.92
C SER A 181 -17.28 -8.15 -13.30
N SER A 182 -16.33 -8.55 -14.14
CA SER A 182 -15.04 -9.10 -13.75
C SER A 182 -14.03 -8.02 -13.34
N ASP A 183 -14.47 -6.76 -13.20
CA ASP A 183 -13.59 -5.65 -12.93
C ASP A 183 -13.19 -5.63 -11.44
N ARG A 184 -11.88 -5.72 -11.19
CA ARG A 184 -11.27 -5.63 -9.85
C ARG A 184 -11.71 -4.36 -9.10
N PHE A 185 -12.13 -3.30 -9.78
CA PHE A 185 -12.61 -2.07 -9.15
C PHE A 185 -13.98 -2.20 -8.45
N ASP A 186 -14.73 -3.26 -8.77
CA ASP A 186 -15.97 -3.60 -8.09
C ASP A 186 -15.74 -4.44 -6.81
N GLN A 187 -14.49 -4.91 -6.56
CA GLN A 187 -14.13 -5.55 -5.29
C GLN A 187 -14.15 -4.53 -4.16
N ILE A 188 -15.08 -4.67 -3.22
CA ILE A 188 -15.13 -3.88 -1.99
C ILE A 188 -14.50 -4.75 -0.91
N ALA A 189 -13.71 -4.15 0.00
CA ALA A 189 -13.30 -4.86 1.21
C ALA A 189 -14.58 -5.37 1.86
N THR A 190 -14.74 -6.67 2.08
CA THR A 190 -15.98 -7.29 2.54
C THR A 190 -16.49 -6.53 3.77
N SER A 191 -17.37 -5.57 3.51
CA SER A 191 -17.95 -4.65 4.47
C SER A 191 -19.41 -4.97 4.65
N THR A 192 -19.86 -6.13 4.15
CA THR A 192 -20.75 -6.90 4.98
C THR A 192 -20.00 -7.08 6.30
N GLU A 193 -20.37 -6.25 7.26
CA GLU A 193 -20.94 -6.83 8.47
C GLU A 193 -21.79 -8.04 8.00
N SER A 194 -21.14 -9.21 7.76
CA SER A 194 -21.71 -10.38 8.37
C SER A 194 -21.88 -9.93 9.80
N ILE A 195 -23.08 -10.07 10.34
CA ILE A 195 -23.34 -9.77 11.74
C ILE A 195 -22.43 -10.74 12.49
N SER A 196 -21.14 -10.43 12.60
CA SER A 196 -20.26 -10.95 13.59
C SER A 196 -20.92 -10.43 14.83
N GLU A 197 -21.56 -11.34 15.57
CA GLU A 197 -22.23 -11.02 16.82
C GLU A 197 -21.42 -9.94 17.54
N PRO A 198 -22.03 -8.77 17.79
CA PRO A 198 -21.30 -7.60 18.24
C PRO A 198 -20.48 -8.01 19.46
N CYS A 199 -19.17 -7.79 19.48
CA CYS A 199 -18.35 -8.20 20.63
C CYS A 199 -18.22 -7.00 21.58
N ILE A 200 -19.24 -6.80 22.41
CA ILE A 200 -19.25 -5.76 23.44
C ILE A 200 -18.98 -6.40 24.79
N VAL A 201 -17.93 -5.96 25.49
CA VAL A 201 -17.58 -6.43 26.84
C VAL A 201 -17.59 -5.26 27.81
N THR A 202 -17.99 -5.50 29.06
CA THR A 202 -17.88 -4.48 30.13
C THR A 202 -16.62 -4.75 30.94
N ILE A 203 -15.76 -3.75 31.11
CA ILE A 203 -14.56 -3.85 31.97
C ILE A 203 -14.53 -2.60 32.85
N ASN A 204 -14.41 -2.78 34.16
CA ASN A 204 -14.44 -1.71 35.16
C ASN A 204 -15.68 -0.79 35.01
N GLY A 205 -16.84 -1.36 34.69
CA GLY A 205 -18.09 -0.61 34.51
C GLY A 205 -18.22 0.15 33.19
N VAL A 206 -17.22 0.12 32.31
CA VAL A 206 -17.26 0.77 30.99
C VAL A 206 -17.52 -0.26 29.90
N LYS A 207 -18.46 0.02 28.98
CA LYS A 207 -18.72 -0.83 27.81
C LYS A 207 -17.68 -0.57 26.74
N HIS A 208 -17.05 -1.63 26.25
CA HIS A 208 -16.05 -1.58 25.18
C HIS A 208 -16.53 -2.36 23.96
N ASN A 209 -16.61 -1.72 22.80
CA ASN A 209 -16.92 -2.37 21.54
C ASN A 209 -15.64 -2.90 20.88
N MET A 210 -15.41 -4.21 21.02
CA MET A 210 -14.23 -4.92 20.53
C MET A 210 -14.51 -5.71 19.24
N THR A 211 -15.67 -5.53 18.61
CA THR A 211 -16.12 -6.31 17.43
C THR A 211 -15.08 -6.34 16.31
N ALA A 212 -14.53 -5.17 15.92
CA ALA A 212 -13.53 -5.07 14.87
C ALA A 212 -12.14 -5.60 15.28
N TRP A 213 -11.88 -5.71 16.59
CA TRP A 213 -10.60 -6.16 17.13
C TRP A 213 -10.62 -7.62 17.57
N ALA A 214 -11.79 -8.26 17.65
CA ALA A 214 -11.94 -9.58 18.26
C ALA A 214 -11.03 -10.65 17.63
N ASN A 215 -10.84 -10.61 16.30
CA ASN A 215 -9.94 -11.51 15.58
C ASN A 215 -8.44 -11.23 15.83
N ALA A 216 -8.10 -10.00 16.23
CA ALA A 216 -6.73 -9.57 16.51
C ALA A 216 -6.34 -9.69 18.00
N HIS A 217 -7.26 -10.15 18.85
CA HIS A 217 -6.99 -10.41 20.26
C HIS A 217 -5.97 -11.55 20.42
N PRO A 218 -4.89 -11.38 21.20
CA PRO A 218 -3.87 -12.43 21.41
C PRO A 218 -4.42 -13.74 21.99
N GLY A 219 -5.51 -13.69 22.75
CA GLY A 219 -6.24 -14.86 23.25
C GLY A 219 -7.27 -15.43 22.28
N GLY A 220 -7.38 -14.88 21.07
CA GLY A 220 -8.36 -15.26 20.04
C GLY A 220 -9.76 -14.67 20.27
N LYS A 221 -10.57 -14.65 19.20
CA LYS A 221 -11.95 -14.15 19.19
C LYS A 221 -12.87 -14.91 20.14
N ALA A 222 -12.71 -16.24 20.21
CA ALA A 222 -13.58 -17.10 21.02
C ALA A 222 -13.59 -16.72 22.51
N VAL A 223 -12.46 -16.23 23.04
CA VAL A 223 -12.38 -15.80 24.45
C VAL A 223 -13.18 -14.53 24.69
N LEU A 224 -13.15 -13.57 23.77
CA LEU A 224 -13.92 -12.32 23.89
C LEU A 224 -15.43 -12.57 23.72
N MET A 225 -15.81 -13.46 22.80
CA MET A 225 -17.23 -13.81 22.57
C MET A 225 -17.89 -14.43 23.80
N LYS A 226 -17.16 -15.16 24.66
CA LYS A 226 -17.68 -15.67 25.94
C LYS A 226 -18.17 -14.55 26.88
N PHE A 227 -17.59 -13.37 26.75
CA PHE A 227 -17.93 -12.19 27.55
C PHE A 227 -18.78 -11.18 26.79
N HIS A 228 -19.31 -11.53 25.61
CA HIS A 228 -20.24 -10.65 24.91
C HIS A 228 -21.45 -10.33 25.81
N GLY A 229 -21.71 -9.03 26.02
CA GLY A 229 -22.79 -8.50 26.84
C GLY A 229 -22.55 -8.64 28.35
N LYS A 230 -21.38 -9.15 28.78
CA LYS A 230 -21.08 -9.49 30.16
C LYS A 230 -19.91 -8.66 30.71
N ASP A 231 -19.82 -8.61 32.03
CA ASP A 231 -18.68 -8.04 32.74
C ASP A 231 -17.48 -9.00 32.72
N ALA A 232 -16.42 -8.58 32.04
CA ALA A 232 -15.16 -9.30 31.90
C ALA A 232 -14.09 -8.83 32.91
N THR A 233 -14.39 -7.91 33.84
CA THR A 233 -13.42 -7.28 34.75
C THR A 233 -12.54 -8.30 35.48
N LYS A 234 -13.15 -9.34 36.06
CA LYS A 234 -12.42 -10.40 36.77
C LYS A 234 -11.55 -11.24 35.83
N ALA A 235 -12.06 -11.57 34.65
CA ALA A 235 -11.33 -12.35 33.66
C ALA A 235 -10.17 -11.55 33.04
N PHE A 236 -10.37 -10.25 32.84
CA PHE A 236 -9.35 -9.32 32.36
C PHE A 236 -8.20 -9.18 33.36
N ALA A 237 -8.52 -9.03 34.67
CA ALA A 237 -7.52 -8.99 35.73
C ALA A 237 -6.79 -10.33 35.91
N ALA A 238 -7.52 -11.46 35.91
CA ALA A 238 -6.95 -12.80 36.08
C ALA A 238 -6.01 -13.21 34.92
N ALA A 239 -6.25 -12.70 33.72
CA ALA A 239 -5.37 -12.92 32.57
C ALA A 239 -4.05 -12.12 32.63
N GLY A 240 -3.85 -11.26 33.64
CA GLY A 240 -2.58 -10.55 33.84
C GLY A 240 -2.29 -9.51 32.76
N HIS A 241 -3.32 -8.87 32.19
CA HIS A 241 -3.16 -7.86 31.15
C HIS A 241 -2.29 -6.68 31.63
N SER A 242 -1.28 -6.32 30.84
CA SER A 242 -0.38 -5.20 31.14
C SER A 242 -1.10 -3.85 31.19
N GLN A 243 -0.48 -2.83 31.80
CA GLN A 243 -0.99 -1.45 31.80
C GLN A 243 -1.27 -0.93 30.37
N HIS A 244 -0.50 -1.38 29.39
CA HIS A 244 -0.73 -1.02 27.98
C HIS A 244 -2.06 -1.58 27.44
N ALA A 245 -2.50 -2.76 27.88
CA ALA A 245 -3.79 -3.32 27.50
C ALA A 245 -4.95 -2.54 28.16
N LEU A 246 -4.79 -2.08 29.40
CA LEU A 246 -5.72 -1.16 30.06
C LEU A 246 -5.82 0.18 29.29
N ASP A 247 -4.68 0.74 28.87
CA ASP A 247 -4.67 1.98 28.09
C ASP A 247 -5.37 1.81 26.73
N MET A 248 -5.26 0.63 26.12
CA MET A 248 -5.92 0.28 24.86
C MET A 248 -7.44 0.14 24.99
N LEU A 249 -7.97 -0.29 26.14
CA LEU A 249 -9.41 -0.39 26.38
C LEU A 249 -10.14 0.94 26.16
N ASN A 250 -9.50 2.06 26.50
CA ASN A 250 -10.05 3.39 26.28
C ASN A 250 -10.36 3.68 24.81
N GLU A 251 -9.67 3.03 23.87
CA GLU A 251 -9.91 3.20 22.42
C GLU A 251 -11.16 2.45 21.93
N PHE A 252 -11.66 1.51 22.73
CA PHE A 252 -12.87 0.71 22.45
C PHE A 252 -14.08 1.17 23.26
N ALA A 253 -13.91 2.10 24.20
CA ALA A 253 -14.98 2.57 25.07
C ALA A 253 -16.14 3.20 24.27
N VAL A 254 -17.37 2.78 24.57
CA VAL A 254 -18.59 3.37 24.03
C VAL A 254 -18.88 4.64 24.84
N GLN A 255 -18.66 5.81 24.25
CA GLN A 255 -18.97 7.07 24.92
C GLN A 255 -20.48 7.38 24.85
N GLU A 256 -21.10 7.65 25.99
CA GLU A 256 -22.40 8.30 26.07
C GLU A 256 -22.22 9.81 25.91
N LYS A 257 -22.88 10.42 24.91
CA LYS A 257 -22.78 11.86 24.65
C LYS A 257 -23.56 12.64 25.72
N SER A 258 -22.87 13.35 26.61
CA SER A 258 -23.44 14.49 27.34
C SER A 258 -22.87 15.81 26.81
N LYS A 259 -23.73 16.83 26.72
CA LYS A 259 -23.48 18.17 26.16
C LYS A 259 -22.99 19.16 27.23
N SER A 260 -22.17 20.13 26.81
CA SER A 260 -21.88 21.50 27.35
C SER A 260 -20.37 21.74 27.32
N GLY A 261 -19.78 22.91 27.02
CA GLY A 261 -20.19 24.29 26.74
C GLY A 261 -18.92 25.15 26.87
N ASP A 262 -18.76 26.17 26.01
CA ASP A 262 -17.52 26.94 25.74
C ASP A 262 -17.00 27.86 26.89
N LEU A 263 -15.68 28.11 26.91
CA LEU A 263 -15.02 29.46 26.92
C LEU A 263 -13.62 29.46 27.60
N ALA A 264 -12.53 29.18 26.86
CA ALA A 264 -11.15 29.56 27.23
C ALA A 264 -10.15 29.37 26.05
N SER A 265 -10.37 30.06 24.93
CA SER A 265 -9.79 29.66 23.64
C SER A 265 -8.26 29.88 23.46
N SER A 266 -7.62 30.86 24.11
CA SER A 266 -6.21 31.18 23.81
C SER A 266 -5.17 30.47 24.68
N THR A 267 -5.45 30.25 25.97
CA THR A 267 -4.56 29.51 26.89
C THR A 267 -4.75 28.00 26.74
N ILE A 268 -5.98 27.55 26.45
CA ILE A 268 -6.24 26.15 26.10
C ILE A 268 -5.50 25.80 24.80
N ALA A 269 -5.50 26.64 23.77
CA ALA A 269 -4.81 26.30 22.51
C ALA A 269 -3.31 25.99 22.70
N LEU A 270 -2.57 26.71 23.56
CA LEU A 270 -1.14 26.44 23.80
C LEU A 270 -0.91 25.22 24.72
N VAL A 271 -1.74 25.05 25.75
CA VAL A 271 -1.67 23.90 26.67
C VAL A 271 -2.13 22.62 25.98
N GLU A 272 -3.19 22.69 25.19
CA GLU A 272 -3.73 21.63 24.35
C GLU A 272 -2.72 21.25 23.27
N ASN A 273 -2.03 22.21 22.63
CA ASN A 273 -1.01 21.90 21.63
C ASN A 273 0.25 21.26 22.26
N ARG A 274 0.66 21.67 23.47
CA ARG A 274 1.68 20.95 24.25
C ARG A 274 1.22 19.55 24.67
N GLY A 275 -0.05 19.40 25.03
CA GLY A 275 -0.67 18.11 25.35
C GLY A 275 -0.77 17.17 24.15
N ILE A 276 -1.12 17.70 22.98
CA ILE A 276 -1.17 17.01 21.69
C ILE A 276 0.23 16.56 21.29
N LEU A 277 1.24 17.43 21.36
CA LEU A 277 2.63 17.06 21.07
C LEU A 277 3.15 15.98 22.03
N LYS A 278 2.83 16.09 23.32
CA LYS A 278 3.17 15.07 24.33
C LYS A 278 2.46 13.74 24.05
N ARG A 279 1.20 13.78 23.61
CA ARG A 279 0.38 12.59 23.23
C ARG A 279 0.86 11.95 21.92
N ILE A 280 1.25 12.74 20.93
CA ILE A 280 1.85 12.25 19.68
C ILE A 280 3.20 11.59 20.01
N ARG A 281 4.02 12.27 20.81
CA ARG A 281 5.29 11.74 21.33
C ARG A 281 5.08 10.41 22.04
N SER A 282 4.18 10.32 23.01
CA SER A 282 3.97 9.07 23.75
C SER A 282 3.42 7.94 22.89
N LYS A 283 2.61 8.24 21.86
CA LYS A 283 2.03 7.21 20.96
C LYS A 283 2.97 6.74 19.85
N LEU A 284 3.85 7.62 19.36
CA LEU A 284 4.72 7.33 18.22
C LEU A 284 6.04 6.66 18.65
N PHE A 285 6.51 6.88 19.88
CA PHE A 285 7.68 6.18 20.40
C PHE A 285 7.31 4.81 20.96
N THR A 286 7.79 3.76 20.30
CA THR A 286 7.58 2.38 20.73
C THR A 286 8.82 1.85 21.45
N LYS A 287 8.60 0.90 22.36
CA LYS A 287 9.69 0.18 23.05
C LYS A 287 10.36 -0.86 22.13
N GLU A 288 9.69 -1.23 21.03
CA GLU A 288 10.19 -2.18 20.01
C GLU A 288 11.36 -1.61 19.17
N ASP A 289 11.59 -0.29 19.18
CA ASP A 289 12.74 0.36 18.53
C ASP A 289 13.69 0.96 19.60
N PRO A 290 14.45 0.13 20.34
CA PRO A 290 15.20 0.57 21.52
C PRO A 290 16.32 1.56 21.17
N ILE A 291 16.97 1.38 20.02
CA ILE A 291 18.00 2.29 19.51
C ILE A 291 17.38 3.50 18.80
N GLY A 292 16.13 3.39 18.35
CA GLY A 292 15.44 4.43 17.60
C GLY A 292 15.81 4.47 16.11
N ILE A 293 16.39 3.40 15.56
CA ILE A 293 16.90 3.38 14.18
C ILE A 293 15.77 3.67 13.19
N HIS A 294 14.64 2.98 13.33
CA HIS A 294 13.50 3.16 12.43
C HIS A 294 12.96 4.59 12.53
N LYS A 295 12.83 5.09 13.75
CA LYS A 295 12.43 6.48 14.03
C LYS A 295 13.36 7.51 13.37
N TYR A 296 14.67 7.41 13.61
CA TYR A 296 15.62 8.40 13.11
C TYR A 296 15.72 8.36 11.58
N CYS A 297 15.71 7.16 10.99
CA CYS A 297 15.60 7.01 9.54
C CYS A 297 14.29 7.59 8.99
N GLY A 298 13.18 7.47 9.73
CA GLY A 298 11.88 8.03 9.37
C GLY A 298 11.88 9.56 9.34
N ILE A 299 12.39 10.19 10.41
CA ILE A 299 12.52 11.66 10.51
C ILE A 299 13.47 12.16 9.42
N PHE A 300 14.62 11.52 9.26
CA PHE A 300 15.57 11.85 8.19
C PHE A 300 14.89 11.77 6.83
N SER A 301 14.16 10.69 6.54
CA SER A 301 13.52 10.49 5.24
C SER A 301 12.49 11.57 4.94
N LEU A 302 11.66 11.96 5.92
CA LEU A 302 10.69 13.05 5.74
C LEU A 302 11.37 14.39 5.44
N LEU A 303 12.40 14.75 6.22
CA LEU A 303 13.15 16.00 6.01
C LEU A 303 13.92 15.98 4.69
N HIS A 304 14.51 14.84 4.35
CA HIS A 304 15.25 14.66 3.10
C HIS A 304 14.32 14.75 1.89
N PHE A 305 13.12 14.15 1.94
CA PHE A 305 12.11 14.35 0.90
C PHE A 305 11.70 15.80 0.77
N ALA A 306 11.38 16.49 1.88
CA ALA A 306 11.00 17.89 1.85
C ALA A 306 12.10 18.77 1.22
N TYR A 307 13.35 18.60 1.67
CA TYR A 307 14.51 19.32 1.14
C TYR A 307 14.68 19.08 -0.37
N ARG A 308 14.70 17.81 -0.80
CA ARG A 308 14.90 17.45 -2.21
C ARG A 308 13.74 17.91 -3.08
N TYR A 309 12.51 17.82 -2.58
CA TYR A 309 11.31 18.27 -3.29
C TYR A 309 11.30 19.78 -3.49
N ILE A 310 11.54 20.57 -2.43
CA ILE A 310 11.65 22.04 -2.52
C ILE A 310 12.75 22.42 -3.51
N ARG A 311 13.92 21.77 -3.42
CA ARG A 311 15.03 22.01 -4.34
C ARG A 311 14.67 21.65 -5.79
N CYS A 312 13.91 20.57 -6.01
CA CYS A 312 13.42 20.17 -7.33
C CYS A 312 12.47 21.19 -7.93
N VAL A 313 11.54 21.70 -7.14
CA VAL A 313 10.51 22.64 -7.59
C VAL A 313 11.10 24.02 -7.87
N PHE A 314 11.90 24.55 -6.95
CA PHE A 314 12.37 25.94 -7.01
C PHE A 314 13.80 26.11 -7.53
N GLY A 315 14.56 25.03 -7.73
CA GLY A 315 15.98 25.10 -8.07
C GLY A 315 16.40 24.07 -9.11
N ASP A 316 17.14 23.07 -8.67
CA ASP A 316 17.76 22.04 -9.52
C ASP A 316 16.77 20.95 -9.94
N PRO A 317 16.47 20.76 -11.25
CA PRO A 317 15.54 19.74 -11.74
C PRO A 317 15.90 18.29 -11.37
N ALA A 318 17.17 18.02 -11.04
CA ALA A 318 17.62 16.71 -10.59
C ALA A 318 17.63 16.59 -9.05
N ALA A 319 17.09 17.58 -8.32
CA ALA A 319 17.08 17.66 -6.86
C ALA A 319 18.46 17.48 -6.20
N GLY A 320 19.55 17.79 -6.88
CA GLY A 320 20.92 17.57 -6.42
C GLY A 320 21.50 16.19 -6.69
N PHE A 321 20.84 15.39 -7.51
CA PHE A 321 21.37 14.16 -8.08
C PHE A 321 21.93 14.36 -9.51
N GLY A 322 22.05 15.60 -9.98
CA GLY A 322 22.52 15.91 -11.34
C GLY A 322 24.03 15.75 -11.57
N LYS A 323 24.51 16.21 -12.74
CA LYS A 323 25.95 16.26 -13.07
C LYS A 323 26.67 17.19 -12.08
N GLY A 324 27.71 16.67 -11.41
CA GLY A 324 28.40 17.37 -10.31
C GLY A 324 27.87 17.04 -8.91
N SER A 325 26.94 16.09 -8.78
CA SER A 325 26.51 15.60 -7.48
C SER A 325 27.62 14.82 -6.76
N ASN A 326 27.82 15.14 -5.48
CA ASN A 326 28.76 14.44 -4.63
C ASN A 326 28.22 13.05 -4.26
N ILE A 327 29.12 12.10 -4.01
CA ILE A 327 28.77 10.75 -3.52
C ILE A 327 27.93 10.82 -2.23
N SER A 328 28.10 11.88 -1.42
CA SER A 328 27.27 12.12 -0.24
C SER A 328 25.78 12.27 -0.55
N ASN A 329 25.40 12.83 -1.71
CA ASN A 329 24.00 12.96 -2.10
C ASN A 329 23.36 11.59 -2.34
N ILE A 330 24.07 10.68 -3.00
CA ILE A 330 23.54 9.33 -3.24
C ILE A 330 23.61 8.46 -1.97
N ALA A 331 24.59 8.69 -1.10
CA ALA A 331 24.65 8.04 0.21
C ALA A 331 23.43 8.34 1.09
N CYS A 332 22.75 9.47 0.87
CA CYS A 332 21.48 9.80 1.54
C CYS A 332 20.33 8.84 1.20
N LEU A 333 20.48 7.96 0.21
CA LEU A 333 19.53 6.86 -0.04
C LEU A 333 19.63 5.75 1.01
N LEU A 334 20.77 5.60 1.69
CA LEU A 334 20.98 4.54 2.67
C LEU A 334 20.00 4.64 3.86
N PRO A 335 19.77 5.80 4.50
CA PRO A 335 18.73 5.94 5.50
C PRO A 335 17.32 5.59 5.00
N HIS A 336 16.99 5.84 3.74
CA HIS A 336 15.71 5.40 3.17
C HIS A 336 15.63 3.87 3.03
N ALA A 337 16.71 3.21 2.61
CA ALA A 337 16.78 1.75 2.55
C ALA A 337 16.66 1.15 3.95
N MET A 338 17.39 1.70 4.91
CA MET A 338 17.33 1.31 6.32
C MET A 338 15.93 1.54 6.90
N LEU A 339 15.22 2.62 6.54
CA LEU A 339 13.83 2.84 6.96
C LEU A 339 12.92 1.69 6.52
N SER A 340 13.03 1.27 5.26
CA SER A 340 12.24 0.15 4.72
C SER A 340 12.58 -1.15 5.46
N LEU A 341 13.85 -1.48 5.60
CA LEU A 341 14.30 -2.75 6.20
C LEU A 341 14.06 -2.82 7.71
N SER A 342 14.27 -1.71 8.43
CA SER A 342 14.07 -1.64 9.89
C SER A 342 12.60 -1.80 10.29
N SER A 343 11.64 -1.68 9.36
CA SER A 343 10.23 -1.99 9.63
C SER A 343 9.98 -3.46 10.04
N LEU A 344 10.96 -4.34 9.79
CA LEU A 344 10.91 -5.76 10.18
C LEU A 344 11.12 -5.97 11.68
N ILE A 345 11.65 -4.99 12.41
CA ILE A 345 11.84 -5.04 13.88
C ILE A 345 10.48 -5.12 14.60
N PHE A 346 9.41 -4.60 14.00
CA PHE A 346 8.08 -4.60 14.60
C PHE A 346 7.41 -5.97 14.43
N HIS A 347 7.51 -6.83 15.44
CA HIS A 347 6.88 -8.15 15.46
C HIS A 347 5.37 -8.09 15.73
N THR A 348 4.86 -6.97 16.25
CA THR A 348 3.44 -6.77 16.58
C THR A 348 2.57 -6.39 15.37
N VAL A 349 3.11 -6.44 14.14
CA VAL A 349 2.33 -6.20 12.92
C VAL A 349 1.46 -7.43 12.62
N PRO A 350 0.12 -7.28 12.57
CA PRO A 350 -0.79 -8.41 12.31
C PRO A 350 -0.47 -9.14 11.01
N ARG A 351 -0.65 -10.48 11.02
CA ARG A 351 -0.49 -11.32 9.83
C ARG A 351 -1.49 -10.94 8.76
N GLU A 352 -2.75 -10.82 9.16
CA GLU A 352 -3.89 -10.56 8.29
C GLU A 352 -4.34 -9.10 8.35
N ARG A 353 -5.07 -8.69 7.32
CA ARG A 353 -5.66 -7.35 7.24
C ARG A 353 -6.69 -7.19 8.36
N VAL A 354 -6.62 -6.06 9.07
CA VAL A 354 -7.67 -5.70 10.00
C VAL A 354 -8.83 -5.04 9.24
N VAL A 355 -10.02 -5.60 9.38
CA VAL A 355 -11.23 -5.10 8.73
C VAL A 355 -11.62 -3.73 9.32
N GLY A 356 -12.02 -2.80 8.46
CA GLY A 356 -12.62 -1.52 8.86
C GLY A 356 -11.69 -0.32 9.03
N ARG A 357 -10.35 -0.50 9.05
CA ARG A 357 -9.41 0.64 9.05
C ARG A 357 -8.17 0.35 8.17
N PRO A 358 -7.64 1.36 7.45
CA PRO A 358 -6.40 1.22 6.70
C PRO A 358 -5.21 1.14 7.67
N MET A 359 -4.85 -0.07 8.07
CA MET A 359 -3.76 -0.38 8.99
C MET A 359 -2.74 -1.30 8.32
N ILE A 360 -1.50 -1.30 8.79
CA ILE A 360 -0.42 -2.12 8.23
C ILE A 360 -0.57 -3.60 8.62
N TRP A 361 -0.34 -4.52 7.67
CA TRP A 361 -0.27 -5.97 7.85
C TRP A 361 0.94 -6.57 7.13
N GLN A 362 1.20 -7.87 7.30
CA GLN A 362 2.43 -8.54 6.82
C GLN A 362 2.63 -8.45 5.29
N GLU A 363 1.64 -8.85 4.49
CA GLU A 363 1.74 -8.77 3.02
C GLU A 363 1.98 -7.33 2.56
N TYR A 364 1.23 -6.35 3.10
CA TYR A 364 1.48 -4.94 2.80
C TYR A 364 2.91 -4.52 3.13
N ARG A 365 3.40 -4.88 4.33
CA ARG A 365 4.74 -4.51 4.79
C ARG A 365 5.81 -5.00 3.81
N ILE A 366 5.73 -6.26 3.40
CA ILE A 366 6.69 -6.83 2.44
C ILE A 366 6.56 -6.19 1.06
N HIS A 367 5.35 -5.94 0.56
CA HIS A 367 5.15 -5.18 -0.69
C HIS A 367 5.80 -3.79 -0.62
N ASN A 368 5.58 -3.08 0.48
CA ASN A 368 6.13 -1.74 0.67
C ASN A 368 7.67 -1.75 0.67
N ILE A 369 8.30 -2.72 1.35
CA ILE A 369 9.75 -2.91 1.31
C ILE A 369 10.23 -3.17 -0.12
N ILE A 370 9.60 -4.09 -0.85
CA ILE A 370 10.00 -4.45 -2.22
C ILE A 370 9.92 -3.24 -3.16
N PHE A 371 8.80 -2.52 -3.17
CA PHE A 371 8.63 -1.35 -4.03
C PHE A 371 9.48 -0.16 -3.58
N GLY A 372 9.75 -0.03 -2.28
CA GLY A 372 10.67 0.95 -1.74
C GLY A 372 12.11 0.70 -2.19
N MET A 373 12.59 -0.54 -2.03
CA MET A 373 13.93 -0.93 -2.48
C MET A 373 14.09 -0.82 -4.00
N ARG A 374 13.07 -1.18 -4.78
CA ARG A 374 13.03 -0.92 -6.23
C ARG A 374 13.30 0.54 -6.54
N SER A 375 12.54 1.45 -5.92
CA SER A 375 12.64 2.89 -6.19
C SER A 375 14.01 3.45 -5.79
N ILE A 376 14.59 2.96 -4.69
CA ILE A 376 15.95 3.31 -4.27
C ILE A 376 17.00 2.85 -5.29
N LEU A 377 16.93 1.59 -5.74
CA LEU A 377 17.86 1.04 -6.73
C LEU A 377 17.72 1.72 -8.10
N CYS A 378 16.50 1.99 -8.55
CA CYS A 378 16.25 2.74 -9.78
C CYS A 378 16.80 4.17 -9.69
N THR A 379 16.68 4.83 -8.52
CA THR A 379 17.31 6.15 -8.28
C THR A 379 18.83 6.05 -8.40
N PHE A 380 19.44 5.02 -7.81
CA PHE A 380 20.88 4.78 -7.92
C PHE A 380 21.32 4.56 -9.38
N PHE A 381 20.60 3.72 -10.14
CA PHE A 381 20.92 3.49 -11.55
C PHE A 381 20.73 4.74 -12.42
N ALA A 382 19.68 5.52 -12.19
CA ALA A 382 19.46 6.79 -12.88
C ALA A 382 20.60 7.79 -12.58
N TRP A 383 21.02 7.88 -11.32
CA TRP A 383 22.17 8.70 -10.94
C TRP A 383 23.47 8.21 -11.59
N LEU A 384 23.75 6.91 -11.53
CA LEU A 384 24.96 6.32 -12.11
C LEU A 384 25.01 6.49 -13.64
N ALA A 385 23.86 6.44 -14.32
CA ALA A 385 23.75 6.68 -15.75
C ALA A 385 24.11 8.12 -16.15
N ILE A 386 23.92 9.09 -15.24
CA ILE A 386 24.30 10.50 -15.43
C ILE A 386 25.75 10.73 -15.03
N TYR A 387 26.17 10.15 -13.91
CA TYR A 387 27.52 10.30 -13.34
C TYR A 387 28.58 9.61 -14.20
N LYS A 388 28.29 8.41 -14.73
CA LYS A 388 29.14 7.64 -15.64
C LYS A 388 28.38 7.27 -16.92
N PRO A 389 28.34 8.16 -17.92
CA PRO A 389 27.60 7.92 -19.18
C PRO A 389 28.00 6.63 -19.91
N ALA A 390 29.26 6.17 -19.77
CA ALA A 390 29.73 4.89 -20.32
C ALA A 390 28.93 3.68 -19.78
N LEU A 391 28.37 3.78 -18.57
CA LEU A 391 27.57 2.72 -17.95
C LEU A 391 26.07 2.87 -18.22
N ARG A 392 25.65 3.84 -19.04
CA ARG A 392 24.24 4.18 -19.24
C ARG A 392 23.37 3.00 -19.69
N LYS A 393 23.83 2.22 -20.67
CA LYS A 393 23.12 1.02 -21.15
C LYS A 393 22.98 -0.04 -20.04
N ALA A 394 24.05 -0.26 -19.27
CA ALA A 394 24.01 -1.19 -18.13
C ALA A 394 23.05 -0.69 -17.03
N CYS A 395 22.98 0.61 -16.77
CA CYS A 395 22.05 1.19 -15.81
C CYS A 395 20.59 1.08 -16.25
N ILE A 396 20.30 1.21 -17.55
CA ILE A 396 18.97 0.96 -18.11
C ILE A 396 18.55 -0.49 -17.88
N ILE A 397 19.44 -1.45 -18.19
CA ILE A 397 19.19 -2.87 -17.94
C ILE A 397 18.98 -3.12 -16.44
N GLY A 398 19.84 -2.56 -15.58
CA GLY A 398 19.73 -2.68 -14.13
C GLY A 398 18.41 -2.15 -13.57
N SER A 399 17.95 -0.98 -14.05
CA SER A 399 16.66 -0.42 -13.66
C SER A 399 15.48 -1.29 -14.12
N SER A 400 15.51 -1.76 -15.37
CA SER A 400 14.51 -2.70 -15.91
C SER A 400 14.46 -4.00 -15.10
N MET A 401 15.62 -4.57 -14.74
CA MET A 401 15.71 -5.76 -13.89
C MET A 401 15.14 -5.50 -12.48
N CYS A 402 15.37 -4.32 -11.90
CA CYS A 402 14.78 -3.95 -10.61
C CYS A 402 13.26 -3.93 -10.67
N VAL A 403 12.67 -3.38 -11.74
CA VAL A 403 11.23 -3.37 -11.94
C VAL A 403 10.67 -4.78 -12.06
N MET A 404 11.28 -5.63 -12.90
CA MET A 404 10.82 -7.02 -13.08
C MET A 404 10.98 -7.85 -11.81
N SER A 405 12.09 -7.67 -11.09
CA SER A 405 12.35 -8.36 -9.81
C SER A 405 11.34 -7.94 -8.74
N ALA A 406 10.95 -6.66 -8.70
CA ALA A 406 9.94 -6.18 -7.76
C ALA A 406 8.55 -6.75 -8.06
N LEU A 407 8.18 -6.90 -9.34
CA LEU A 407 6.91 -7.55 -9.73
C LEU A 407 6.88 -9.01 -9.28
N LYS A 408 7.95 -9.76 -9.55
CA LYS A 408 8.05 -11.16 -9.13
C LYS A 408 8.11 -11.31 -7.61
N GLY A 409 8.85 -10.43 -6.94
CA GLY A 409 8.95 -10.41 -5.48
C GLY A 409 7.60 -10.14 -4.82
N ALA A 410 6.80 -9.21 -5.36
CA ALA A 410 5.46 -8.92 -4.85
C ALA A 410 4.52 -10.13 -5.03
N ASP A 411 4.65 -10.87 -6.13
CA ASP A 411 3.85 -12.10 -6.33
C ASP A 411 4.21 -13.19 -5.34
N ILE A 412 5.51 -13.42 -5.11
CA ILE A 412 5.97 -14.40 -4.12
C ILE A 412 5.51 -13.99 -2.71
N ALA A 413 5.56 -12.69 -2.39
CA ALA A 413 5.07 -12.17 -1.12
C ALA A 413 3.56 -12.38 -0.97
N THR A 414 2.79 -12.11 -2.03
CA THR A 414 1.34 -12.35 -2.08
C THR A 414 1.03 -13.83 -1.87
N GLU A 415 1.65 -14.73 -2.63
CA GLU A 415 1.46 -16.18 -2.56
C GLU A 415 1.72 -16.75 -1.16
N LYS A 416 2.73 -16.21 -0.46
CA LYS A 416 3.13 -16.71 0.87
C LYS A 416 2.35 -16.11 2.03
N LEU A 417 1.85 -14.88 1.89
CA LEU A 417 1.32 -14.10 3.01
C LEU A 417 -0.17 -13.80 2.91
N ARG A 418 -0.77 -13.89 1.72
CA ARG A 418 -2.21 -13.67 1.55
C ARG A 418 -2.98 -14.91 1.98
N HIS A 419 -3.98 -14.70 2.82
CA HIS A 419 -4.90 -15.75 3.27
C HIS A 419 -6.21 -15.76 2.50
N ASP A 420 -6.71 -14.60 2.07
CA ASP A 420 -7.96 -14.47 1.31
C ASP A 420 -7.66 -14.00 -0.14
N GLU A 421 -7.94 -14.87 -1.11
CA GLU A 421 -7.71 -14.59 -2.53
C GLU A 421 -8.60 -13.48 -3.11
N SER A 422 -9.75 -13.21 -2.46
CA SER A 422 -10.65 -12.12 -2.84
C SER A 422 -10.10 -10.74 -2.49
N GLU A 423 -9.06 -10.68 -1.66
CA GLU A 423 -8.43 -9.44 -1.23
C GLU A 423 -7.27 -8.98 -2.12
N SER A 424 -7.05 -7.66 -2.13
CA SER A 424 -5.93 -7.01 -2.79
C SER A 424 -5.41 -5.87 -1.93
N THR A 425 -4.08 -5.68 -1.92
CA THR A 425 -3.43 -4.67 -1.09
C THR A 425 -3.96 -3.25 -1.30
N THR A 426 -4.45 -2.92 -2.50
CA THR A 426 -5.01 -1.60 -2.82
C THR A 426 -6.51 -1.60 -3.12
N ALA A 427 -7.05 -2.66 -3.73
CA ALA A 427 -8.47 -2.66 -4.14
C ALA A 427 -9.42 -2.84 -2.95
N THR A 428 -9.02 -3.60 -1.93
CA THR A 428 -9.83 -3.86 -0.73
C THR A 428 -9.36 -3.04 0.48
N MET A 429 -8.79 -1.85 0.26
CA MET A 429 -8.43 -0.95 1.36
C MET A 429 -9.71 -0.42 2.05
N PRO A 430 -9.84 -0.47 3.39
CA PRO A 430 -11.05 -0.01 4.09
C PRO A 430 -11.25 1.51 4.03
N TYR A 431 -12.48 1.94 3.74
CA TYR A 431 -12.90 3.34 3.70
C TYR A 431 -13.62 3.76 5.00
N TRP A 432 -13.88 5.06 5.18
CA TRP A 432 -14.61 5.55 6.35
C TRP A 432 -16.12 5.26 6.25
N LYS A 433 -16.79 5.22 7.41
CA LYS A 433 -18.24 5.02 7.50
C LYS A 433 -18.99 6.11 6.71
N GLY A 434 -19.89 5.69 5.83
CA GLY A 434 -20.66 6.61 4.96
C GLY A 434 -19.96 7.02 3.67
N CYS A 435 -18.79 6.47 3.33
CA CYS A 435 -18.16 6.70 2.02
C CYS A 435 -18.95 6.00 0.91
N THR A 436 -19.49 6.77 -0.04
CA THR A 436 -20.26 6.23 -1.17
C THR A 436 -19.40 5.32 -2.04
N THR A 437 -20.01 4.28 -2.63
CA THR A 437 -19.32 3.34 -3.53
C THR A 437 -18.65 4.06 -4.70
N GLU A 438 -19.27 5.11 -5.23
CA GLU A 438 -18.71 5.92 -6.31
C GLU A 438 -17.42 6.64 -5.89
N THR A 439 -17.40 7.22 -4.69
CA THR A 439 -16.18 7.83 -4.14
C THR A 439 -15.08 6.79 -3.96
N GLN A 440 -15.41 5.60 -3.46
CA GLN A 440 -14.45 4.51 -3.33
C GLN A 440 -13.87 4.11 -4.69
N LYS A 441 -14.71 4.00 -5.73
CA LYS A 441 -14.28 3.68 -7.10
C LYS A 441 -13.29 4.73 -7.62
N LYS A 442 -13.55 6.02 -7.41
CA LYS A 442 -12.64 7.11 -7.80
C LYS A 442 -11.26 6.99 -7.14
N PHE A 443 -11.21 6.76 -5.82
CA PHE A 443 -9.94 6.54 -5.11
C PHE A 443 -9.20 5.30 -5.64
N LYS A 444 -9.90 4.17 -5.80
CA LYS A 444 -9.27 2.93 -6.31
C LYS A 444 -8.72 3.12 -7.72
N LEU A 445 -9.48 3.77 -8.60
CA LEU A 445 -9.07 4.05 -9.97
C LEU A 445 -7.81 4.92 -9.99
N PHE A 446 -7.81 6.01 -9.21
CA PHE A 446 -6.65 6.89 -9.09
C PHE A 446 -5.42 6.16 -8.54
N TYR A 447 -5.58 5.36 -7.48
CA TYR A 447 -4.48 4.59 -6.90
C TYR A 447 -3.91 3.56 -7.88
N ALA A 448 -4.77 2.86 -8.62
CA ALA A 448 -4.33 1.89 -9.60
C ALA A 448 -3.62 2.56 -10.78
N TYR A 449 -4.14 3.68 -11.30
CA TYR A 449 -3.50 4.42 -12.37
C TYR A 449 -2.13 4.98 -11.95
N ALA A 450 -2.04 5.55 -10.74
CA ALA A 450 -0.79 6.10 -10.20
C ALA A 450 0.35 5.06 -10.13
N GLN A 451 0.03 3.77 -9.93
CA GLN A 451 1.02 2.69 -9.93
C GLN A 451 1.70 2.49 -11.30
N PHE A 452 1.00 2.73 -12.41
CA PHE A 452 1.57 2.67 -13.74
C PHE A 452 2.55 3.82 -13.97
N GLY A 453 2.15 5.05 -13.64
CA GLY A 453 3.04 6.21 -13.68
C GLY A 453 4.28 6.04 -12.80
N ALA A 454 4.10 5.53 -11.58
CA ALA A 454 5.21 5.23 -10.67
C ALA A 454 6.19 4.18 -11.24
N THR A 455 5.68 3.16 -11.94
CA THR A 455 6.55 2.11 -12.49
C THR A 455 7.26 2.59 -13.76
N LEU A 456 6.59 3.38 -14.61
CA LEU A 456 7.22 4.05 -15.76
C LEU A 456 8.32 5.03 -15.31
N GLY A 457 8.06 5.83 -14.26
CA GLY A 457 9.07 6.71 -13.68
C GLY A 457 10.28 5.96 -13.09
N CYS A 458 10.11 4.71 -12.65
CA CYS A 458 11.24 3.87 -12.24
C CYS A 458 12.07 3.35 -13.42
N LEU A 459 11.47 3.16 -14.60
CA LEU A 459 12.20 2.81 -15.83
C LEU A 459 12.97 4.00 -16.42
N ASP A 460 12.66 5.22 -15.98
CA ASP A 460 13.31 6.42 -16.46
C ASP A 460 14.66 6.68 -15.76
N THR A 461 15.75 6.43 -16.48
CA THR A 461 17.13 6.72 -16.05
C THR A 461 17.65 8.08 -16.51
N THR A 462 16.80 8.95 -17.07
CA THR A 462 17.19 10.30 -17.51
C THR A 462 17.28 11.28 -16.36
N ASN A 463 16.49 11.09 -15.29
CA ASN A 463 16.53 11.93 -14.10
C ASN A 463 16.30 11.09 -12.83
N PRO A 464 17.22 11.10 -11.84
CA PRO A 464 17.09 10.30 -10.63
C PRO A 464 15.94 10.75 -9.75
N VAL A 465 15.44 11.98 -9.96
CA VAL A 465 14.37 12.55 -9.15
C VAL A 465 13.06 11.79 -9.30
N TYR A 466 12.79 11.18 -10.46
CA TYR A 466 11.54 10.46 -10.71
C TYR A 466 11.40 9.24 -9.78
N PRO A 467 12.28 8.22 -9.85
CA PRO A 467 12.21 7.09 -8.93
C PRO A 467 12.35 7.53 -7.46
N PHE A 468 13.12 8.59 -7.18
CA PHE A 468 13.26 9.10 -5.81
C PHE A 468 11.95 9.66 -5.26
N ILE A 469 11.25 10.54 -5.98
CA ILE A 469 9.99 11.13 -5.47
C ILE A 469 8.87 10.09 -5.41
N ILE A 470 8.90 9.06 -6.28
CA ILE A 470 7.99 7.91 -6.21
C ILE A 470 8.17 7.10 -4.91
N LEU A 471 9.36 7.11 -4.29
CA LEU A 471 9.58 6.48 -3.00
C LEU A 471 8.77 7.15 -1.87
N PHE A 472 8.46 8.45 -1.98
CA PHE A 472 7.75 9.18 -0.93
C PHE A 472 6.36 8.61 -0.65
N PRO A 473 5.44 8.47 -1.62
CA PRO A 473 4.13 7.84 -1.37
C PRO A 473 4.21 6.45 -0.75
N ILE A 474 5.23 5.67 -1.14
CA ILE A 474 5.45 4.32 -0.62
C ILE A 474 5.77 4.36 0.87
N GLN A 475 6.81 5.11 1.27
CA GLN A 475 7.21 5.23 2.68
C GLN A 475 6.16 6.00 3.51
N PHE A 476 5.53 7.01 2.92
CA PHE A 476 4.52 7.83 3.57
C PHE A 476 3.24 7.04 3.86
N ALA A 477 2.81 6.13 2.98
CA ALA A 477 1.66 5.27 3.24
C ALA A 477 1.84 4.38 4.49
N SER A 478 3.06 3.87 4.72
CA SER A 478 3.39 3.13 5.95
C SER A 478 3.27 4.00 7.20
N LEU A 479 3.73 5.26 7.13
CA LEU A 479 3.54 6.23 8.21
C LEU A 479 2.05 6.51 8.44
N LEU A 480 1.28 6.80 7.39
CA LEU A 480 -0.14 7.12 7.50
C LEU A 480 -0.94 5.98 8.15
N MET A 481 -0.72 4.72 7.74
CA MET A 481 -1.39 3.59 8.39
C MET A 481 -0.94 3.36 9.83
N THR A 482 0.30 3.71 10.16
CA THR A 482 0.76 3.70 11.56
C THR A 482 0.04 4.78 12.37
N LEU A 483 -0.17 5.98 11.80
CA LEU A 483 -0.96 7.03 12.45
C LEU A 483 -2.42 6.61 12.64
N VAL A 484 -3.02 5.93 11.65
CA VAL A 484 -4.36 5.34 11.79
C VAL A 484 -4.38 4.29 12.89
N ARG A 485 -3.41 3.38 12.92
CA ARG A 485 -3.26 2.36 13.97
C ARG A 485 -3.14 2.98 15.37
N LYS A 486 -2.49 4.13 15.50
CA LYS A 486 -2.32 4.86 16.77
C LYS A 486 -3.49 5.77 17.11
N GLY A 487 -4.54 5.83 16.28
CA GLY A 487 -5.69 6.71 16.46
C GLY A 487 -5.35 8.20 16.33
N LEU A 488 -4.27 8.53 15.62
CA LEU A 488 -3.84 9.90 15.34
C LEU A 488 -4.36 10.41 13.99
N LEU A 489 -4.83 9.50 13.12
CA LEU A 489 -5.37 9.82 11.80
C LEU A 489 -6.64 8.99 11.55
N SER A 490 -7.67 9.61 10.96
CA SER A 490 -8.89 8.90 10.55
C SER A 490 -8.69 8.18 9.21
N SER A 491 -9.55 7.22 8.87
CA SER A 491 -9.51 6.56 7.54
C SER A 491 -9.72 7.56 6.40
N ARG A 492 -10.57 8.59 6.58
CA ARG A 492 -10.72 9.69 5.62
C ARG A 492 -9.41 10.47 5.48
N GLY A 493 -8.77 10.82 6.60
CA GLY A 493 -7.47 11.49 6.61
C GLY A 493 -6.39 10.69 5.90
N TYR A 494 -6.36 9.37 6.07
CA TYR A 494 -5.47 8.47 5.34
C TYR A 494 -5.65 8.59 3.82
N HIS A 495 -6.88 8.44 3.33
CA HIS A 495 -7.14 8.48 1.88
C HIS A 495 -6.80 9.83 1.26
N LEU A 496 -7.12 10.94 1.96
CA LEU A 496 -6.78 12.29 1.48
C LEU A 496 -5.26 12.52 1.46
N ALA A 497 -4.56 12.20 2.55
CA ALA A 497 -3.11 12.39 2.65
C ALA A 497 -2.35 11.47 1.67
N TYR A 498 -2.82 10.23 1.49
CA TYR A 498 -2.22 9.31 0.54
C TYR A 498 -2.46 9.75 -0.91
N SER A 499 -3.68 10.17 -1.26
CA SER A 499 -3.95 10.76 -2.57
C SER A 499 -3.09 11.98 -2.86
N TRP A 500 -2.95 12.89 -1.89
CA TRP A 500 -2.07 14.03 -2.01
C TRP A 500 -0.61 13.60 -2.27
N SER A 501 -0.12 12.60 -1.54
CA SER A 501 1.25 12.10 -1.77
C SER A 501 1.45 11.57 -3.19
N LEU A 502 0.46 10.87 -3.75
CA LEU A 502 0.50 10.33 -5.12
C LEU A 502 0.47 11.42 -6.19
N LEU A 503 0.03 12.64 -5.87
CA LEU A 503 0.07 13.79 -6.80
C LEU A 503 1.47 14.41 -6.88
N LEU A 504 2.29 14.29 -5.84
CA LEU A 504 3.60 14.96 -5.77
C LEU A 504 4.57 14.59 -6.90
N PRO A 505 4.69 13.31 -7.35
CA PRO A 505 5.55 12.94 -8.47
C PRO A 505 5.22 13.65 -9.79
N PHE A 506 3.97 14.09 -10.00
CA PHE A 506 3.57 14.76 -11.24
C PHE A 506 4.12 16.19 -11.35
N VAL A 507 4.40 16.86 -10.23
CA VAL A 507 4.91 18.24 -10.22
C VAL A 507 6.31 18.34 -10.84
N PRO A 508 7.32 17.56 -10.40
CA PRO A 508 8.62 17.47 -11.09
C PRO A 508 8.50 17.10 -12.56
N ALA A 509 7.56 16.21 -12.91
CA ALA A 509 7.35 15.78 -14.29
C ALA A 509 6.72 16.88 -15.17
N LEU A 510 5.94 17.79 -14.56
CA LEU A 510 5.32 18.93 -15.24
C LEU A 510 6.32 20.05 -15.53
N ARG A 511 7.37 20.19 -14.72
CA ARG A 511 8.35 21.28 -14.88
C ARG A 511 9.04 21.28 -16.26
N PRO A 512 9.61 20.17 -16.79
CA PRO A 512 10.17 20.15 -18.14
C PRO A 512 9.14 20.45 -19.22
N PHE A 513 7.90 19.99 -19.06
CA PHE A 513 6.81 20.27 -19.99
C PHE A 513 6.52 21.77 -20.10
N ILE A 514 6.39 22.47 -18.96
CA ILE A 514 6.13 23.91 -18.93
C ILE A 514 7.34 24.73 -19.37
N THR A 515 8.54 24.37 -18.89
CA THR A 515 9.73 25.23 -19.06
C THR A 515 10.46 25.02 -20.38
N THR A 516 10.43 23.81 -20.94
CA THR A 516 11.17 23.45 -22.16
C THR A 516 10.28 22.95 -23.29
N GLY A 517 8.96 22.87 -23.09
CA GLY A 517 8.05 22.28 -24.06
C GLY A 517 8.24 20.76 -24.25
N ASN A 518 8.93 20.10 -23.31
CA ASN A 518 9.27 18.69 -23.43
C ASN A 518 8.00 17.81 -23.34
N GLY A 519 7.68 17.11 -24.43
CA GLY A 519 6.50 16.25 -24.57
C GLY A 519 6.53 14.92 -23.79
N ASN A 520 7.58 14.63 -23.02
CA ASN A 520 7.71 13.35 -22.31
C ASN A 520 6.56 13.09 -21.32
N LEU A 521 6.09 14.12 -20.59
CA LEU A 521 5.01 13.95 -19.61
C LEU A 521 3.72 13.40 -20.25
N PRO A 522 3.12 14.04 -21.28
CA PRO A 522 1.93 13.50 -21.91
C PRO A 522 2.16 12.11 -22.53
N ILE A 523 3.35 11.82 -23.06
CA ILE A 523 3.71 10.48 -23.56
C ILE A 523 3.68 9.44 -22.43
N VAL A 524 4.30 9.73 -21.28
CA VAL A 524 4.30 8.85 -20.09
C VAL A 524 2.88 8.63 -19.58
N LEU A 525 2.06 9.68 -19.51
CA LEU A 525 0.68 9.59 -19.05
C LEU A 525 -0.19 8.75 -20.00
N ALA A 526 -0.02 8.95 -21.32
CA ALA A 526 -0.71 8.20 -22.35
C ALA A 526 -0.28 6.73 -22.35
N ALA A 527 1.03 6.46 -22.28
CA ALA A 527 1.56 5.09 -22.17
C ALA A 527 1.03 4.40 -20.91
N GLY A 528 1.07 5.08 -19.76
CA GLY A 528 0.52 4.57 -18.51
C GLY A 528 -0.98 4.28 -18.60
N PHE A 529 -1.74 5.13 -19.29
CA PHE A 529 -3.17 4.92 -19.50
C PHE A 529 -3.44 3.74 -20.43
N SER A 530 -2.74 3.64 -21.56
CA SER A 530 -2.85 2.51 -22.48
C SER A 530 -2.52 1.18 -21.79
N MET A 531 -1.43 1.14 -20.99
CA MET A 531 -1.06 -0.04 -20.21
C MET A 531 -2.10 -0.37 -19.13
N PHE A 532 -2.66 0.64 -18.49
CA PHE A 532 -3.74 0.48 -17.52
C PHE A 532 -4.99 -0.13 -18.18
N GLN A 533 -5.39 0.36 -19.34
CA GLN A 533 -6.53 -0.17 -20.11
C GLN A 533 -6.27 -1.61 -20.57
N MET A 534 -5.09 -1.90 -21.12
CA MET A 534 -4.70 -3.28 -21.47
C MET A 534 -4.75 -4.21 -20.26
N ARG A 535 -4.32 -3.74 -19.07
CA ARG A 535 -4.41 -4.53 -17.85
C ARG A 535 -5.85 -4.84 -17.46
N ARG A 536 -6.80 -3.91 -17.69
CA ARG A 536 -8.24 -4.12 -17.48
C ARG A 536 -8.85 -5.09 -18.50
N LEU A 537 -8.31 -5.15 -19.71
CA LEU A 537 -8.65 -6.16 -20.72
C LEU A 537 -8.03 -7.55 -20.45
N GLY A 538 -7.39 -7.75 -19.29
CA GLY A 538 -6.86 -9.05 -18.88
C GLY A 538 -5.43 -9.33 -19.31
N VAL A 539 -4.74 -8.39 -19.99
CA VAL A 539 -3.34 -8.61 -20.39
C VAL A 539 -2.46 -8.82 -19.15
N SER A 540 -1.64 -9.87 -19.20
CA SER A 540 -0.70 -10.20 -18.12
C SER A 540 0.26 -9.04 -17.85
N LYS A 541 0.44 -8.72 -16.57
CA LYS A 541 1.40 -7.67 -16.16
C LYS A 541 2.83 -7.99 -16.59
N TYR A 542 3.19 -9.26 -16.77
CA TYR A 542 4.53 -9.66 -17.22
C TYR A 542 4.72 -9.38 -18.70
N ILE A 543 3.68 -9.55 -19.52
CA ILE A 543 3.70 -9.14 -20.93
C ILE A 543 3.80 -7.62 -21.01
N LEU A 544 3.00 -6.89 -20.22
CA LEU A 544 3.01 -5.42 -20.19
C LEU A 544 4.36 -4.84 -19.77
N TRP A 545 4.87 -5.23 -18.60
CA TRP A 545 6.12 -4.67 -18.09
C TRP A 545 7.35 -5.28 -18.75
N GLY A 546 7.29 -6.53 -19.22
CA GLY A 546 8.35 -7.16 -19.99
C GLY A 546 8.56 -6.49 -21.34
N SER A 547 7.47 -6.19 -22.07
CA SER A 547 7.55 -5.44 -23.33
C SER A 547 8.03 -4.00 -23.12
N ALA A 548 7.54 -3.30 -22.09
CA ALA A 548 8.01 -1.95 -21.75
C ALA A 548 9.50 -1.94 -21.37
N ALA A 549 9.95 -2.91 -20.56
CA ALA A 549 11.36 -3.05 -20.18
C ALA A 549 12.25 -3.38 -21.38
N LEU A 550 11.81 -4.28 -22.27
CA LEU A 550 12.52 -4.63 -23.49
C LEU A 550 12.63 -3.43 -24.42
N ALA A 551 11.53 -2.74 -24.69
CA ALA A 551 11.50 -1.52 -25.48
C ALA A 551 12.42 -0.43 -24.90
N ARG A 552 12.43 -0.26 -23.57
CA ARG A 552 13.34 0.68 -22.89
C ARG A 552 14.81 0.31 -23.08
N ILE A 553 15.15 -0.99 -23.07
CA ILE A 553 16.51 -1.51 -23.27
C ILE A 553 16.96 -1.35 -24.73
N THR A 554 16.08 -1.60 -25.70
CA THR A 554 16.40 -1.55 -27.14
C THR A 554 16.46 -0.12 -27.67
N ILE A 555 15.49 0.71 -27.31
CA ILE A 555 15.34 2.08 -27.83
C ILE A 555 16.20 3.08 -27.04
N GLY A 556 16.61 2.73 -25.82
CA GLY A 556 17.42 3.60 -25.00
C GLY A 556 16.67 4.89 -24.66
N ASP A 557 17.35 6.03 -24.72
CA ASP A 557 16.76 7.31 -24.28
C ASP A 557 15.69 7.86 -25.22
N LYS A 558 15.63 7.36 -26.45
CA LYS A 558 14.56 7.71 -27.39
C LYS A 558 13.20 7.17 -26.95
N PHE A 559 13.16 6.27 -25.96
CA PHE A 559 11.94 5.65 -25.43
C PHE A 559 10.88 6.67 -24.98
N TRP A 560 11.30 7.88 -24.58
CA TRP A 560 10.37 8.93 -24.13
C TRP A 560 10.06 9.98 -25.21
N VAL A 561 10.69 9.89 -26.39
CA VAL A 561 10.66 10.90 -27.46
C VAL A 561 9.84 10.43 -28.66
N THR A 562 9.65 9.12 -28.79
CA THR A 562 8.83 8.44 -29.82
C THR A 562 7.44 8.16 -29.30
#